data_AF-A0A7Y5KD86-F1
#
_entry.id   AF-A0A7Y5KD86-F1
#
_cell.length_a   1.000
_cell.length_b   1.000
_cell.length_c   1.000
_cell.angle_alpha   90.00
_cell.angle_beta   90.00
_cell.angle_gamma   90.00
#
_symmetry.space_group_name_H-M   'P 1'
#
loop_
_entity.id
_entity.type
_entity.pdbx_description
1 polymer ?
#
loop_
_entity_poly.entity_id
_entity_poly.type
_entity_poly.pdbx_seq_one_letter_code
_entity_poly.pdbx_strand_id
1 'polypeptide(L)'
;MRKKTIEKNLKKALLENGAFSQALSEFELEEHIEEYIQSKHADGDKYVIAVTENSNEAAMLLTDENDKVHVNEDVRALLMKLWRAEVYKKNLQRLIPDMANELDNGYLYFVGVKVVN
;
A
#
# COMPACT_ATOMS: atom_id res chain seq x y z
N MET A 1 15.18 14.35 -6.05
CA MET A 1 14.82 13.79 -7.38
C MET A 1 14.17 12.42 -7.21
N ARG A 2 14.74 11.55 -6.38
CA ARG A 2 14.20 10.23 -6.01
C ARG A 2 12.72 10.26 -5.57
N LYS A 3 12.31 11.11 -4.62
CA LYS A 3 10.88 11.32 -4.28
C LYS A 3 9.95 11.48 -5.48
N LYS A 4 10.29 12.35 -6.45
CA LYS A 4 9.44 12.57 -7.64
C LYS A 4 9.33 11.33 -8.53
N THR A 5 10.39 10.52 -8.58
CA THR A 5 10.40 9.23 -9.27
C THR A 5 9.51 8.22 -8.54
N ILE A 6 9.65 8.11 -7.21
CA ILE A 6 8.80 7.27 -6.36
C ILE A 6 7.32 7.64 -6.58
N GLU A 7 6.96 8.91 -6.44
CA GLU A 7 5.57 9.36 -6.66
C GLU A 7 5.03 8.97 -8.04
N LYS A 8 5.86 9.08 -9.09
CA LYS A 8 5.48 8.70 -10.45
C LYS A 8 5.23 7.21 -10.56
N ASN A 9 6.11 6.38 -10.00
CA ASN A 9 6.02 4.92 -10.05
C ASN A 9 4.80 4.44 -9.25
N LEU A 10 4.58 5.01 -8.07
CA LEU A 10 3.38 4.78 -7.27
C LEU A 10 2.10 5.17 -8.01
N LYS A 11 2.05 6.35 -8.64
CA LYS A 11 0.88 6.74 -9.47
C LYS A 11 0.62 5.74 -10.60
N LYS A 12 1.68 5.31 -11.29
CA LYS A 12 1.56 4.32 -12.36
C LYS A 12 0.94 3.02 -11.85
N ALA A 13 1.46 2.45 -10.77
CA ALA A 13 0.97 1.19 -10.22
C ALA A 13 -0.44 1.31 -9.60
N LEU A 14 -0.65 2.33 -8.76
CA LEU A 14 -1.86 2.46 -7.94
C LEU A 14 -3.04 3.10 -8.69
N LEU A 15 -2.79 4.04 -9.61
CA LEU A 15 -3.85 4.83 -10.27
C LEU A 15 -4.00 4.56 -11.77
N GLU A 16 -2.96 4.08 -12.44
CA GLU A 16 -2.94 3.90 -13.90
C GLU A 16 -2.92 2.43 -14.31
N ASN A 17 -3.29 1.54 -13.38
CA ASN A 17 -3.36 0.09 -13.60
C ASN A 17 -2.01 -0.54 -14.00
N GLY A 18 -0.89 0.06 -13.59
CA GLY A 18 0.45 -0.53 -13.75
C GLY A 18 0.60 -1.82 -12.95
N ALA A 19 1.48 -2.70 -13.40
CA ALA A 19 1.79 -3.94 -12.71
C ALA A 19 2.57 -3.66 -11.42
N PHE A 20 2.28 -4.45 -10.38
CA PHE A 20 3.12 -4.54 -9.20
C PHE A 20 4.14 -5.66 -9.34
N SER A 21 5.21 -5.60 -8.53
CA SER A 21 6.25 -6.63 -8.49
C SER A 21 6.01 -7.60 -7.36
N GLN A 22 5.76 -8.86 -7.72
CA GLN A 22 5.59 -9.95 -6.75
C GLN A 22 6.87 -10.21 -5.96
N ALA A 23 8.02 -10.25 -6.65
CA ALA A 23 9.31 -10.46 -6.01
C ALA A 23 9.64 -9.34 -5.00
N LEU A 24 9.27 -8.10 -5.30
CA LEU A 24 9.45 -6.99 -4.37
C LEU A 24 8.55 -7.11 -3.12
N SER A 25 7.32 -7.59 -3.29
CA SER A 25 6.42 -7.88 -2.15
C SER A 25 7.01 -8.94 -1.23
N GLU A 26 7.45 -10.06 -1.80
CA GLU A 26 8.06 -11.19 -1.07
C GLU A 26 9.33 -10.76 -0.33
N PHE A 27 10.13 -9.88 -0.94
CA PHE A 27 11.40 -9.45 -0.38
C PHE A 27 11.26 -8.36 0.69
N GLU A 28 10.41 -7.35 0.49
CA GLU A 28 10.38 -6.17 1.38
C GLU A 28 9.12 -6.07 2.25
N LEU A 29 8.01 -6.74 1.91
CA LEU A 29 6.74 -6.58 2.64
C LEU A 29 6.37 -7.82 3.45
N GLU A 30 6.58 -9.01 2.91
CA GLU A 30 6.15 -10.25 3.56
C GLU A 30 6.91 -10.55 4.87
N GLU A 31 8.16 -10.09 4.98
CA GLU A 31 8.96 -10.25 6.21
C GLU A 31 8.37 -9.51 7.43
N HIS A 32 7.50 -8.52 7.20
CA HIS A 32 6.91 -7.66 8.22
C HIS A 32 5.43 -7.99 8.53
N ILE A 33 4.87 -9.07 7.98
CA ILE A 33 3.45 -9.41 8.15
C ILE A 33 3.03 -9.49 9.63
N GLU A 34 3.85 -10.12 10.47
CA GLU A 34 3.55 -10.24 11.90
C GLU A 34 3.48 -8.86 12.58
N GLU A 35 4.38 -7.94 12.23
CA GLU A 35 4.42 -6.58 12.76
C GLU A 35 3.18 -5.78 12.31
N TYR A 36 2.77 -5.93 11.04
CA TYR A 36 1.56 -5.29 10.53
C TYR A 36 0.29 -5.80 11.23
N ILE A 37 0.19 -7.11 11.46
CA ILE A 37 -0.93 -7.70 12.21
C ILE A 37 -0.95 -7.16 13.65
N GLN A 38 0.20 -7.12 14.33
CA GLN A 38 0.30 -6.59 15.68
C GLN A 38 -0.10 -5.12 15.76
N SER A 39 0.40 -4.27 14.86
CA SER A 39 0.00 -2.85 14.77
C SER A 39 -1.50 -2.72 14.52
N LYS A 40 -2.06 -3.49 13.57
CA LYS A 40 -3.50 -3.49 13.29
C LYS A 40 -4.35 -3.75 14.53
N HIS A 41 -3.98 -4.76 15.32
CA HIS A 41 -4.68 -5.10 16.57
C HIS A 41 -4.49 -4.04 17.66
N ALA A 42 -3.28 -3.49 17.80
CA ALA A 42 -2.96 -2.45 18.78
C ALA A 42 -3.74 -1.15 18.52
N ASP A 43 -3.86 -0.77 17.25
CA ASP A 43 -4.52 0.48 16.83
C ASP A 43 -6.04 0.31 16.59
N GLY A 44 -6.57 -0.92 16.75
CA GLY A 44 -7.97 -1.24 16.51
C GLY A 44 -8.38 -1.03 15.05
N ASP A 45 -7.44 -1.19 14.12
CA ASP A 45 -7.68 -1.09 12.70
C ASP A 45 -8.30 -2.37 12.15
N LYS A 46 -9.18 -2.21 11.15
CA LYS A 46 -9.75 -3.36 10.43
C LYS A 46 -8.85 -3.81 9.29
N TYR A 47 -8.10 -2.87 8.71
CA TYR A 47 -7.26 -3.09 7.55
C TYR A 47 -5.97 -2.31 7.76
N VAL A 48 -4.83 -2.89 7.39
CA VAL A 48 -3.54 -2.19 7.30
C VAL A 48 -3.00 -2.40 5.90
N ILE A 49 -2.49 -1.34 5.29
CA ILE A 49 -1.79 -1.40 4.00
C ILE A 49 -0.33 -1.09 4.21
N ALA A 50 0.53 -1.81 3.50
CA ALA A 50 1.95 -1.51 3.35
C ALA A 50 2.27 -1.34 1.86
N VAL A 51 3.12 -0.37 1.54
CA VAL A 51 3.52 -0.05 0.17
C VAL A 51 5.02 0.20 0.15
N THR A 52 5.68 -0.34 -0.88
CA THR A 52 7.08 -0.03 -1.17
C THR A 52 7.28 0.32 -2.65
N GLU A 53 8.39 1.01 -2.91
CA GLU A 53 8.91 1.29 -4.24
C GLU A 53 10.43 1.16 -4.23
N ASN A 54 10.94 0.27 -5.07
CA ASN A 54 12.36 0.08 -5.23
C ASN A 54 12.67 -0.23 -6.69
N SER A 55 13.77 0.32 -7.21
CA SER A 55 14.25 0.06 -8.57
C SER A 55 13.21 0.29 -9.68
N ASN A 56 12.28 1.24 -9.49
CA ASN A 56 11.16 1.54 -10.39
C ASN A 56 10.01 0.53 -10.39
N GLU A 57 10.04 -0.40 -9.46
CA GLU A 57 8.96 -1.34 -9.19
C GLU A 57 8.23 -0.94 -7.92
N ALA A 58 6.93 -1.16 -7.87
CA ALA A 58 6.12 -0.96 -6.68
C ALA A 58 5.53 -2.30 -6.23
N ALA A 59 5.37 -2.46 -4.93
CA ALA A 59 4.67 -3.58 -4.33
C ALA A 59 3.71 -3.07 -3.26
N MET A 60 2.67 -3.85 -2.98
CA MET A 60 1.67 -3.50 -1.98
C MET A 60 1.18 -4.75 -1.28
N LEU A 61 0.95 -4.65 0.02
CA LEU A 61 0.40 -5.70 0.88
C LEU A 61 -0.75 -5.12 1.69
N LEU A 62 -1.79 -5.91 1.93
CA LEU A 62 -2.86 -5.58 2.85
C LEU A 62 -3.16 -6.76 3.76
N THR A 63 -3.28 -6.48 5.06
CA THR A 63 -3.87 -7.40 6.03
C THR A 63 -5.32 -6.98 6.30
N ASP A 64 -6.28 -7.88 6.08
CA ASP A 64 -7.70 -7.60 6.25
C ASP A 64 -8.23 -7.83 7.67
N GLU A 65 -9.54 -7.67 7.85
CA GLU A 65 -10.20 -7.77 9.16
C GLU A 65 -10.10 -9.15 9.81
N ASN A 66 -9.81 -10.20 9.03
CA ASN A 66 -9.62 -11.57 9.48
C ASN A 66 -8.14 -11.99 9.51
N ASP A 67 -7.22 -11.01 9.50
CA ASP A 67 -5.78 -11.22 9.40
C ASP A 67 -5.33 -11.92 8.11
N LYS A 68 -6.19 -11.98 7.08
CA LYS A 68 -5.80 -12.54 5.79
C LYS A 68 -4.97 -11.51 5.04
N VAL A 69 -3.83 -11.97 4.53
CA VAL A 69 -2.92 -11.19 3.70
C VAL A 69 -3.34 -11.25 2.23
N HIS A 70 -3.32 -10.09 1.58
CA HIS A 70 -3.54 -9.89 0.15
C HIS A 70 -2.34 -9.12 -0.40
N VAL A 71 -1.95 -9.37 -1.65
CA VAL A 71 -0.80 -8.72 -2.28
C VAL A 71 -1.17 -8.08 -3.61
N ASN A 72 -0.51 -6.97 -3.94
CA ASN A 72 -0.44 -6.39 -5.26
C ASN A 72 -1.83 -6.12 -5.91
N GLU A 73 -2.13 -6.73 -7.05
CA GLU A 73 -3.37 -6.55 -7.78
C GLU A 73 -4.61 -6.90 -6.95
N ASP A 74 -4.53 -7.90 -6.06
CA ASP A 74 -5.63 -8.29 -5.19
C ASP A 74 -5.93 -7.19 -4.17
N VAL A 75 -4.89 -6.52 -3.65
CA VAL A 75 -5.05 -5.37 -2.76
C VAL A 75 -5.70 -4.21 -3.51
N ARG A 76 -5.25 -3.92 -4.74
CA ARG A 76 -5.85 -2.85 -5.56
C ARG A 76 -7.34 -3.13 -5.79
N ALA A 77 -7.71 -4.35 -6.17
CA ALA A 77 -9.09 -4.74 -6.39
C ALA A 77 -9.92 -4.62 -5.09
N LEU A 78 -9.37 -5.06 -3.96
CA LEU A 78 -10.02 -4.97 -2.66
C LEU A 78 -10.25 -3.52 -2.22
N LEU A 79 -9.24 -2.65 -2.32
CA LEU A 79 -9.37 -1.23 -1.98
C LEU A 79 -10.37 -0.50 -2.88
N MET A 80 -10.38 -0.80 -4.18
CA MET A 80 -11.39 -0.26 -5.11
C MET A 80 -12.81 -0.68 -4.73
N LYS A 81 -12.99 -1.90 -4.21
CA LYS A 81 -14.28 -2.39 -3.70
C LYS A 81 -14.65 -1.71 -2.37
N LEU A 82 -13.72 -1.65 -1.42
CA LEU A 82 -13.96 -1.08 -0.08
C LEU A 82 -14.28 0.41 -0.13
N TRP A 83 -13.52 1.19 -0.90
CA TRP A 83 -13.72 2.64 -0.98
C TRP A 83 -14.68 3.07 -2.09
N ARG A 84 -15.03 2.19 -3.04
CA ARG A 84 -15.59 2.54 -4.36
C ARG A 84 -14.54 3.27 -5.21
N ALA A 85 -14.57 3.04 -6.52
CA ALA A 85 -13.52 3.47 -7.44
C ALA A 85 -13.17 4.98 -7.37
N GLU A 86 -14.18 5.84 -7.22
CA GLU A 86 -13.99 7.30 -7.15
C GLU A 86 -13.27 7.75 -5.86
N VAL A 87 -13.59 7.15 -4.72
CA VAL A 87 -12.96 7.48 -3.44
C VAL A 87 -11.57 6.86 -3.37
N TYR A 88 -11.38 5.66 -3.92
CA TYR A 88 -10.06 5.03 -4.06
C TYR A 88 -9.06 5.96 -4.73
N LYS A 89 -9.43 6.54 -5.89
CA LYS A 89 -8.58 7.48 -6.62
C LYS A 89 -8.25 8.72 -5.77
N LYS A 90 -9.25 9.32 -5.12
CA LYS A 90 -9.06 10.51 -4.28
C LYS A 90 -8.18 10.24 -3.06
N ASN A 91 -8.36 9.09 -2.42
CA ASN A 91 -7.55 8.68 -1.27
C ASN A 91 -6.10 8.52 -1.67
N LEU A 92 -5.81 7.75 -2.73
CA LEU A 92 -4.43 7.54 -3.17
C LEU A 92 -3.77 8.82 -3.68
N GLN A 93 -4.51 9.71 -4.34
CA GLN A 93 -3.96 11.03 -4.71
C GLN A 93 -3.47 11.83 -3.48
N ARG A 94 -4.10 11.64 -2.31
CA ARG A 94 -3.70 12.26 -1.04
C ARG A 94 -2.57 11.51 -0.35
N LEU A 95 -2.58 10.17 -0.40
CA LEU A 95 -1.62 9.33 0.32
C LEU A 95 -0.27 9.20 -0.42
N ILE A 96 -0.26 9.19 -1.76
CA ILE A 96 0.99 8.98 -2.54
C ILE A 96 2.10 9.98 -2.20
N PRO A 97 1.85 11.29 -2.00
CA PRO A 97 2.89 12.22 -1.59
C PRO A 97 3.56 11.85 -0.26
N ASP A 98 2.81 11.28 0.68
CA ASP A 98 3.29 10.83 1.99
C ASP A 98 4.01 9.48 1.87
N MET A 99 3.45 8.54 1.09
CA MET A 99 4.14 7.29 0.70
C MET A 99 5.53 7.58 0.13
N ALA A 100 5.61 8.53 -0.80
CA ALA A 100 6.87 8.88 -1.43
C ALA A 100 7.83 9.61 -0.48
N ASN A 101 7.34 10.32 0.54
CA ASN A 101 8.21 10.90 1.57
C ASN A 101 8.86 9.79 2.40
N GLU A 102 8.09 8.84 2.91
CA GLU A 102 8.60 7.75 3.74
C GLU A 102 9.61 6.88 2.97
N LEU A 103 9.28 6.52 1.72
CA LEU A 103 10.14 5.71 0.86
C LEU A 103 11.43 6.45 0.46
N ASP A 104 11.39 7.76 0.26
CA ASP A 104 12.60 8.55 -0.03
C ASP A 104 13.54 8.61 1.19
N ASN A 105 12.97 8.54 2.41
CA ASN A 105 13.69 8.47 3.68
C ASN A 105 14.19 7.05 4.03
N GLY A 106 13.85 6.04 3.22
CA GLY A 106 14.28 4.66 3.43
C GLY A 106 13.40 3.83 4.37
N TYR A 107 12.18 4.30 4.65
CA TYR A 107 11.19 3.54 5.41
C TYR A 107 10.19 2.86 4.47
N LEU A 108 9.57 1.78 4.93
CA LEU A 108 8.35 1.26 4.32
C LEU A 108 7.19 2.19 4.67
N TYR A 109 6.29 2.42 3.72
CA TYR A 109 5.05 3.11 4.04
C TYR A 109 4.04 2.10 4.54
N PHE A 110 3.50 2.29 5.75
CA PHE A 110 2.38 1.50 6.25
C PHE A 110 1.35 2.41 6.95
N VAL A 111 0.05 2.07 6.82
CA VAL A 111 -1.01 2.83 7.48
C VAL A 111 -2.27 1.98 7.69
N GLY A 112 -2.99 2.25 8.78
CA GLY A 112 -4.36 1.79 8.99
C GLY A 112 -5.33 2.37 7.98
N VAL A 113 -6.21 1.52 7.43
CA VAL A 113 -7.25 1.91 6.48
C VAL A 113 -8.61 1.91 7.18
N LYS A 114 -9.22 3.09 7.23
CA LYS A 114 -10.61 3.27 7.65
C LYS A 114 -11.55 3.22 6.44
N VAL A 115 -12.65 2.51 6.60
CA VAL A 115 -13.76 2.44 5.62
C VAL A 115 -14.96 3.08 6.28
N VAL A 116 -15.38 4.25 5.77
CA VAL A 116 -16.60 4.94 6.20
C VAL A 116 -17.67 4.59 5.17
N ASN A 117 -18.69 3.86 5.59
CA ASN A 117 -19.83 3.49 4.75
C ASN A 117 -20.85 4.63 4.61
#